data_AF-A0AAN7FUC6-F1
#
_entry.id   AF-A0AAN7FUC6-F1
#
_cell.length_a   1.000
_cell.length_b   1.000
_cell.length_c   1.000
_cell.angle_alpha   90.00
_cell.angle_beta   90.00
_cell.angle_gamma   90.00
#
_symmetry.space_group_name_H-M   'P 1'
#
loop_
_entity.id
_entity.type
_entity.pdbx_description
1 polymer ?
#
loop_
_entity_poly.entity_id
_entity_poly.type
_entity_poly.pdbx_seq_one_letter_code
_entity_poly.pdbx_strand_id
1 'polypeptide(L)'
;MRIRASSIASSFFSTTLSRRTSIHHRINVVRFYSRTRPGPLMQYKNLVEQGKLQHDPYQERVASELEKLLGRLEEYEKDMEEYHVNLANWEKSRENERRRLLMEEAKVKQQGGEGSIWTSVNKHRSELLQRWTFRKKIENVEPGVGKWVSYLNRE
;
A
#
# COMPACT_ATOMS: atom_id res chain seq x y z
N MET A 1 18.22 -11.29 -55.41
CA MET A 1 17.08 -11.55 -54.50
C MET A 1 16.68 -10.23 -53.86
N ARG A 2 15.50 -9.70 -54.21
CA ARG A 2 14.87 -8.54 -53.54
C ARG A 2 13.93 -9.10 -52.49
N ILE A 3 14.12 -8.74 -51.22
CA ILE A 3 13.13 -9.00 -50.17
C ILE A 3 12.74 -7.67 -49.53
N ARG A 4 11.43 -7.53 -49.37
CA ARG A 4 10.64 -6.35 -49.07
C ARG A 4 10.94 -5.86 -47.65
N ALA A 5 11.16 -4.55 -47.48
CA ALA A 5 11.01 -3.90 -46.20
C ALA A 5 9.52 -3.69 -45.94
N SER A 6 8.93 -4.52 -45.06
CA SER A 6 7.60 -4.29 -44.51
C SER A 6 7.74 -3.46 -43.24
N SER A 7 7.25 -2.21 -43.28
CA SER A 7 6.93 -1.44 -42.09
C SER A 7 5.92 -2.20 -41.24
N ILE A 8 6.22 -2.38 -39.96
CA ILE A 8 5.23 -2.75 -38.95
C ILE A 8 5.31 -1.72 -37.83
N ALA A 9 4.20 -0.98 -37.74
CA ALA A 9 3.72 -0.09 -36.70
C ALA A 9 4.51 -0.03 -35.38
N SER A 10 4.95 1.18 -35.03
CA SER A 10 5.28 1.57 -33.67
C SER A 10 4.01 1.54 -32.81
N SER A 11 3.81 0.48 -32.03
CA SER A 11 2.86 0.50 -30.93
C SER A 11 3.45 1.31 -29.80
N PHE A 12 3.00 2.55 -29.65
CA PHE A 12 3.21 3.34 -28.44
C PHE A 12 2.49 2.64 -27.29
N PHE A 13 3.21 1.78 -26.57
CA PHE A 13 2.83 1.48 -25.20
C PHE A 13 3.23 2.69 -24.37
N SER A 14 2.34 3.69 -24.37
CA SER A 14 2.25 4.62 -23.26
C SER A 14 1.97 3.78 -22.02
N THR A 15 3.01 3.30 -21.35
CA THR A 15 2.93 2.94 -19.94
C THR A 15 2.73 4.25 -19.20
N THR A 16 1.51 4.78 -19.28
CA THR A 16 1.00 5.66 -18.26
C THR A 16 1.22 4.90 -16.97
N LEU A 17 2.14 5.41 -16.15
CA LEU A 17 2.16 5.09 -14.75
C LEU A 17 0.76 5.52 -14.29
N SER A 18 -0.17 4.56 -14.27
CA SER A 18 -1.46 4.77 -13.66
C SER A 18 -1.11 5.20 -12.25
N ARG A 19 -1.18 6.51 -11.99
CA ARG A 19 -1.54 7.00 -10.67
C ARG A 19 -2.63 6.04 -10.26
N ARG A 20 -2.40 5.25 -9.21
CA ARG A 20 -3.50 4.57 -8.55
C ARG A 20 -4.46 5.70 -8.26
N THR A 21 -5.46 5.85 -9.14
CA THR A 21 -6.62 6.67 -8.88
C THR A 21 -7.05 6.14 -7.54
N SER A 22 -6.95 6.99 -6.52
CA SER A 22 -7.47 6.72 -5.19
C SER A 22 -8.76 5.99 -5.43
N ILE A 23 -8.76 4.67 -5.20
CA ILE A 23 -9.98 3.94 -5.34
C ILE A 23 -10.70 4.45 -4.12
N HIS A 24 -11.56 5.44 -4.34
CA HIS A 24 -12.70 5.68 -3.50
C HIS A 24 -13.47 4.36 -3.57
N HIS A 25 -13.00 3.37 -2.81
CA HIS A 25 -13.86 2.41 -2.20
C HIS A 25 -14.81 3.30 -1.39
N ARG A 26 -15.88 3.74 -2.05
CA ARG A 26 -17.13 4.02 -1.36
C ARG A 26 -17.48 2.67 -0.74
N ILE A 27 -16.87 2.40 0.41
CA ILE A 27 -17.26 1.32 1.28
C ILE A 27 -18.65 1.76 1.74
N ASN A 28 -19.66 1.43 0.92
CA ASN A 28 -21.07 1.53 1.26
C ASN A 28 -21.43 0.44 2.28
N VAL A 29 -20.59 0.27 3.30
CA VAL A 29 -20.75 -0.72 4.36
C VAL A 29 -20.32 -0.11 5.69
N VAL A 30 -20.76 1.12 5.94
CA VAL A 30 -20.95 1.54 7.33
C VAL A 30 -22.44 1.65 7.51
N ARG A 31 -23.08 0.48 7.57
CA ARG A 31 -24.38 0.40 8.22
C ARG A 31 -24.06 0.63 9.69
N PHE A 32 -24.03 1.90 10.11
CA PHE A 32 -23.95 2.27 11.51
C PHE A 32 -25.00 1.44 12.23
N TYR A 33 -24.57 0.44 12.99
CA TYR A 33 -25.44 -0.27 13.90
C TYR A 33 -25.87 0.80 14.90
N SER A 34 -27.07 1.29 14.65
CA SER A 34 -27.57 2.58 15.09
C SER A 34 -27.44 2.72 16.62
N ARG A 35 -26.67 3.71 17.07
CA ARG A 35 -26.59 4.16 18.48
C ARG A 35 -27.95 4.52 19.10
N THR A 36 -28.99 4.63 18.28
CA THR A 36 -30.35 5.00 18.65
C THR A 36 -31.28 3.82 18.93
N ARG A 37 -30.87 2.58 18.59
CA ARG A 37 -31.73 1.42 18.84
C ARG A 37 -31.27 0.67 20.10
N PRO A 38 -32.20 0.25 20.97
CA PRO A 38 -31.86 -0.62 22.08
C PRO A 38 -31.23 -1.91 21.54
N GLY A 39 -30.20 -2.40 22.24
CA GLY A 39 -29.50 -3.63 21.87
C GLY A 39 -30.43 -4.85 21.88
N PRO A 40 -30.06 -5.95 21.18
CA PRO A 40 -30.86 -7.18 21.10
C PRO A 40 -31.35 -7.70 22.45
N LEU A 41 -30.51 -7.66 23.49
CA LEU A 41 -30.90 -8.14 24.83
C LEU A 41 -31.96 -7.23 25.46
N MET A 42 -31.81 -5.92 25.31
CA MET A 42 -32.78 -4.96 25.83
C MET A 42 -34.12 -5.06 25.08
N GLN A 43 -34.07 -5.26 23.76
CA GLN A 43 -35.27 -5.48 22.95
C GLN A 43 -36.02 -6.74 23.39
N TYR A 44 -35.30 -7.83 23.64
CA TYR A 44 -35.90 -9.07 24.15
C TYR A 44 -36.60 -8.84 25.49
N LYS A 45 -35.92 -8.21 26.46
CA LYS A 45 -36.50 -7.92 27.78
C LYS A 45 -37.76 -7.05 27.67
N ASN A 46 -37.73 -6.01 26.85
CA ASN A 46 -38.89 -5.15 26.62
C ASN A 46 -40.09 -5.91 26.02
N LEU A 47 -39.86 -6.89 25.14
CA LEU A 47 -40.93 -7.71 24.57
C LEU A 47 -41.55 -8.66 25.59
N VAL A 48 -40.74 -9.21 26.50
CA VAL A 48 -41.20 -10.05 27.60
C VAL A 48 -42.00 -9.22 28.62
N GLU A 49 -41.51 -8.04 29.00
CA GLU A 49 -42.19 -7.12 29.92
C GLU A 49 -43.55 -6.65 29.37
N GLN A 50 -43.63 -6.40 28.07
CA GLN A 50 -44.89 -6.04 27.38
C GLN A 50 -45.87 -7.22 27.25
N GLY A 51 -45.49 -8.44 27.66
CA GLY A 51 -46.28 -9.65 27.49
C GLY A 51 -46.43 -10.09 26.02
N LYS A 52 -45.64 -9.53 25.10
CA LYS A 52 -45.65 -9.88 23.68
C LYS A 52 -44.89 -11.17 23.39
N LEU A 53 -43.98 -11.53 24.29
CA LEU A 53 -43.13 -12.71 24.19
C LEU A 53 -43.13 -13.44 25.53
N GLN A 54 -43.25 -14.77 25.51
CA GLN A 54 -43.03 -15.57 26.71
C GLN A 54 -41.55 -15.65 27.03
N HIS A 55 -41.20 -15.67 28.32
CA HIS A 55 -39.82 -15.78 28.74
C HIS A 55 -39.27 -17.17 28.40
N ASP A 56 -38.22 -17.20 27.57
CA ASP A 56 -37.46 -18.40 27.22
C ASP A 56 -35.96 -18.19 27.53
N PRO A 57 -35.36 -18.99 28.43
CA PRO A 57 -33.93 -18.91 28.75
C PRO A 57 -33.01 -19.05 27.54
N TYR A 58 -33.38 -19.84 26.53
CA TYR A 58 -32.56 -20.02 25.34
C TYR A 58 -32.54 -18.76 24.47
N GLN A 59 -33.70 -18.11 24.32
CA GLN A 59 -33.81 -16.85 23.58
C GLN A 59 -33.06 -15.72 24.27
N GLU A 60 -33.13 -15.62 25.61
CA GLU A 60 -32.35 -14.63 26.36
C GLU A 60 -30.84 -14.84 26.15
N ARG A 61 -30.39 -16.10 26.21
CA ARG A 61 -28.99 -16.43 25.95
C ARG A 61 -28.56 -16.01 24.55
N VAL A 62 -29.35 -16.30 23.52
CA VAL A 62 -29.06 -15.87 22.14
C VAL A 62 -28.99 -14.34 22.05
N ALA A 63 -29.95 -13.63 22.64
CA ALA A 63 -29.96 -12.17 22.64
C ALA A 63 -28.70 -11.59 23.33
N SER A 64 -28.25 -12.21 24.43
CA SER A 64 -27.02 -11.81 25.13
C SER A 64 -25.75 -12.03 24.30
N GLU A 65 -25.66 -13.13 23.54
CA GLU A 65 -24.51 -13.39 22.69
C GLU A 65 -24.49 -12.46 21.46
N LEU A 66 -25.65 -12.10 20.93
CA LEU A 66 -25.77 -11.11 19.86
C LEU A 66 -25.34 -9.71 20.33
N GLU A 67 -25.69 -9.32 21.56
CA GLU A 67 -25.23 -8.08 22.18
C GLU A 67 -23.69 -8.03 22.26
N LYS A 68 -23.06 -9.11 22.73
CA LYS A 68 -21.58 -9.22 22.76
C LYS A 68 -20.96 -9.16 21.37
N LEU A 69 -21.59 -9.80 20.38
CA LEU A 69 -21.12 -9.77 19.00
C LEU A 69 -21.17 -8.36 18.42
N LEU A 70 -22.24 -7.61 18.68
CA LEU A 70 -22.35 -6.21 18.27
C LEU A 70 -21.26 -5.36 18.92
N GLY A 71 -20.98 -5.54 20.21
CA GLY A 71 -19.89 -4.85 20.89
C GLY A 71 -18.53 -5.07 20.20
N ARG A 72 -18.20 -6.32 19.86
CA ARG A 72 -16.96 -6.64 19.12
C ARG A 72 -16.94 -6.04 17.71
N LEU A 73 -18.08 -5.98 17.03
CA LEU A 73 -18.16 -5.34 15.71
C LEU A 73 -17.89 -3.84 15.79
N GLU A 74 -18.40 -3.16 16.82
CA GLU A 74 -18.10 -1.75 17.07
C GLU A 74 -16.62 -1.51 17.37
N GLU A 75 -15.97 -2.42 18.09
CA GLU A 75 -14.52 -2.39 18.31
C GLU A 75 -13.76 -2.54 16.99
N TYR A 76 -14.08 -3.54 16.18
CA TYR A 76 -13.45 -3.74 14.88
C TYR A 76 -13.66 -2.55 13.93
N GLU A 77 -14.82 -1.89 13.99
CA GLU A 77 -15.07 -0.69 13.19
C GLU A 77 -14.10 0.45 13.55
N LYS A 78 -13.86 0.66 14.85
CA LYS A 78 -12.88 1.64 15.33
C LYS A 78 -11.46 1.27 14.92
N ASP A 79 -11.08 0.00 15.09
CA ASP A 79 -9.75 -0.48 14.72
C ASP A 79 -9.49 -0.32 13.21
N MET A 80 -10.51 -0.57 12.38
CA MET A 80 -10.43 -0.35 10.93
C MET A 80 -10.31 1.12 10.57
N GLU A 81 -11.03 2.01 11.25
CA GLU A 81 -10.91 3.45 11.06
C GLU A 81 -9.49 3.93 11.40
N GLU A 82 -8.94 3.50 12.55
CA GLU A 82 -7.57 3.80 12.95
C GLU A 82 -6.55 3.28 11.92
N TYR A 83 -6.73 2.04 11.46
CA TYR A 83 -5.88 1.45 10.43
C TYR A 83 -5.86 2.29 9.15
N HIS A 84 -7.02 2.77 8.69
CA HIS A 84 -7.10 3.62 7.50
C HIS A 84 -6.38 4.96 7.67
N VAL A 85 -6.49 5.58 8.85
CA VAL A 85 -5.76 6.81 9.18
C VAL A 85 -4.24 6.56 9.17
N ASN A 86 -3.79 5.50 9.82
CA ASN A 86 -2.38 5.13 9.90
C ASN A 86 -1.79 4.82 8.52
N LEU A 87 -2.54 4.10 7.68
CA LEU A 87 -2.13 3.78 6.31
C LEU A 87 -1.95 5.06 5.48
N ALA A 88 -2.92 5.99 5.54
CA ALA A 88 -2.84 7.25 4.82
C ALA A 88 -1.64 8.11 5.26
N ASN A 89 -1.37 8.15 6.57
CA ASN A 89 -0.20 8.84 7.13
C ASN A 89 1.11 8.22 6.65
N TRP A 90 1.20 6.90 6.63
CA TRP A 90 2.39 6.19 6.16
C TRP A 90 2.65 6.41 4.67
N GLU A 91 1.60 6.37 3.84
CA GLU A 91 1.71 6.66 2.40
C GLU A 91 2.21 8.08 2.15
N LYS A 92 1.67 9.06 2.89
CA LYS A 92 2.09 10.46 2.81
C LYS A 92 3.57 10.63 3.21
N SER A 93 3.98 10.02 4.33
CA SER A 93 5.36 10.09 4.80
C SER A 93 6.34 9.47 3.80
N ARG A 94 6.00 8.30 3.24
CA ARG A 94 6.80 7.64 2.21
C ARG A 94 6.94 8.49 0.95
N GLU A 95 5.86 9.09 0.47
CA GLU A 95 5.89 9.94 -0.73
C GLU A 95 6.71 11.22 -0.49
N ASN A 96 6.65 11.78 0.72
CA ASN A 96 7.49 12.92 1.09
C ASN A 96 8.98 12.56 1.09
N GLU A 97 9.36 11.41 1.67
CA GLU A 97 10.74 10.92 1.63
C GLU A 97 11.21 10.65 0.20
N ARG A 98 10.37 10.03 -0.64
CA ARG A 98 10.65 9.83 -2.06
C ARG A 98 10.94 11.16 -2.77
N ARG A 99 10.13 12.20 -2.54
CA ARG A 99 10.35 13.53 -3.14
C ARG A 99 11.62 14.19 -2.63
N ARG A 100 11.91 14.06 -1.33
CA ARG A 100 13.13 14.56 -0.72
C ARG A 100 14.38 13.96 -1.38
N LEU A 101 14.42 12.63 -1.51
CA LEU A 101 15.53 11.93 -2.17
C LEU A 101 15.72 12.39 -3.62
N LEU A 102 14.63 12.51 -4.40
CA LEU A 102 14.69 13.00 -5.78
C LEU A 102 15.25 14.44 -5.86
N MET A 103 14.88 15.30 -4.92
CA MET A 103 15.39 16.67 -4.86
C MET A 103 16.88 16.71 -4.46
N GLU A 104 17.30 15.86 -3.52
CA GLU A 104 18.70 15.72 -3.11
C GLU A 104 19.56 15.19 -4.27
N GLU A 105 19.13 14.15 -4.99
CA GLU A 105 19.81 13.64 -6.18
C GLU A 105 19.92 14.70 -7.29
N ALA A 106 18.85 15.47 -7.52
CA ALA A 106 18.86 16.56 -8.51
C ALA A 106 19.86 17.66 -8.13
N LYS A 107 19.92 18.06 -6.84
CA LYS A 107 20.90 19.03 -6.34
C LYS A 107 22.33 18.53 -6.49
N VAL A 108 22.60 17.27 -6.16
CA VAL A 108 23.93 16.65 -6.32
C VAL A 108 24.31 16.60 -7.79
N LYS A 109 23.38 16.27 -8.70
CA LYS A 109 23.62 16.32 -10.15
C LYS A 109 23.86 17.73 -10.67
N GLN A 110 23.19 18.74 -10.11
CA GLN A 110 23.38 20.14 -10.48
C GLN A 110 24.73 20.67 -9.98
N GLN A 111 25.10 20.41 -8.72
CA GLN A 111 26.43 20.72 -8.17
C GLN A 111 27.54 19.93 -8.85
N GLY A 112 27.29 18.66 -9.20
CA GLY A 112 28.18 17.83 -10.02
C GLY A 112 28.19 18.22 -11.50
N GLY A 113 27.23 19.02 -11.96
CA GLY A 113 27.17 19.63 -13.30
C GLY A 113 28.10 20.83 -13.44
N GLU A 114 28.47 21.47 -12.32
CA GLU A 114 29.63 22.37 -12.21
C GLU A 114 30.95 21.58 -11.98
N GLY A 115 30.89 20.26 -12.14
CA GLY A 115 31.96 19.32 -11.85
C GLY A 115 32.27 18.40 -13.03
N SER A 116 32.50 18.95 -14.22
CA SER A 116 33.13 18.20 -15.34
C SER A 116 34.46 17.53 -14.95
N ILE A 117 35.00 17.89 -13.78
CA ILE A 117 36.20 17.38 -13.14
C ILE A 117 35.99 15.99 -12.48
N TRP A 118 34.81 15.64 -11.96
CA TRP A 118 34.61 14.37 -11.24
C TRP A 118 34.22 13.19 -12.14
N THR A 119 33.61 13.46 -13.30
CA THR A 119 33.25 12.43 -14.29
C THR A 119 34.46 11.89 -15.06
N SER A 120 35.54 12.66 -15.22
CA SER A 120 36.77 12.21 -15.88
C SER A 120 37.61 11.27 -15.00
N VAL A 121 37.70 11.57 -13.69
CA VAL A 121 38.52 10.79 -12.74
C VAL A 121 37.89 9.43 -12.43
N ASN A 122 36.56 9.34 -12.37
CA ASN A 122 35.88 8.08 -12.04
C ASN A 122 35.93 7.05 -13.20
N LYS A 123 36.09 7.52 -14.44
CA LYS A 123 36.18 6.66 -15.63
C LYS A 123 37.45 5.81 -15.64
N HIS A 124 38.58 6.36 -15.19
CA HIS A 124 39.84 5.61 -15.06
C HIS A 124 39.86 4.64 -13.87
N ARG A 125 39.12 4.95 -12.80
CA ARG A 125 39.03 4.06 -11.61
C ARG A 125 38.07 2.89 -11.84
N SER A 126 37.00 3.07 -12.60
CA SER A 126 35.99 2.03 -12.85
C SER A 126 36.48 0.92 -13.79
N GLU A 127 37.32 1.22 -14.78
CA GLU A 127 37.92 0.21 -15.67
C GLU A 127 38.85 -0.76 -14.92
N LEU A 128 39.61 -0.27 -13.93
CA LEU A 128 40.49 -1.11 -13.11
C LEU A 128 39.69 -1.96 -12.11
N LEU A 129 38.59 -1.44 -11.56
CA LEU A 129 37.73 -2.16 -10.61
C LEU A 129 36.82 -3.19 -11.29
N GLN A 130 36.34 -2.93 -12.52
CA GLN A 130 35.60 -3.91 -13.31
C GLN A 130 36.43 -5.18 -13.54
N ARG A 131 37.74 -5.06 -13.75
CA ARG A 131 38.65 -6.20 -13.90
C ARG A 131 38.80 -7.06 -12.63
N TRP A 132 38.46 -6.52 -11.45
CA TRP A 132 38.54 -7.23 -10.16
C TRP A 132 37.21 -7.86 -9.72
N THR A 133 36.06 -7.32 -10.12
CA THR A 133 34.74 -7.81 -9.70
C THR A 133 34.27 -9.08 -10.42
N PHE A 134 34.84 -9.43 -11.58
CA PHE A 134 34.50 -10.68 -12.30
C PHE A 134 34.96 -11.97 -11.59
N ARG A 135 35.77 -11.90 -10.53
CA ARG A 135 36.31 -13.10 -9.84
C ARG A 135 35.65 -13.48 -8.52
N LYS A 136 34.71 -12.71 -7.97
CA LYS A 136 34.15 -13.00 -6.65
C LYS A 136 32.62 -12.92 -6.66
N LYS A 137 31.97 -14.09 -6.73
CA LYS A 137 30.57 -14.28 -6.31
C LYS A 137 30.42 -13.74 -4.89
N ILE A 138 29.39 -12.94 -4.63
CA ILE A 138 28.98 -12.55 -3.29
C ILE A 138 27.51 -12.96 -3.14
N GLU A 139 27.34 -14.14 -2.55
CA GLU A 139 26.17 -14.47 -1.72
C GLU A 139 26.04 -13.41 -0.61
N ASN A 140 24.81 -13.14 -0.18
CA ASN A 140 24.39 -12.15 0.85
C ASN A 140 23.84 -10.81 0.32
N VAL A 141 22.95 -10.85 -0.69
CA VAL A 141 22.03 -9.74 -0.97
C VAL A 141 20.73 -10.00 -0.21
N GLU A 142 20.34 -9.08 0.68
CA GLU A 142 19.08 -9.15 1.43
C GLU A 142 17.89 -9.37 0.47
N PRO A 143 17.04 -10.39 0.70
CA PRO A 143 16.13 -10.90 -0.34
C PRO A 143 15.03 -9.93 -0.81
N GLY A 144 14.83 -8.79 -0.13
CA GLY A 144 13.63 -7.95 -0.30
C GLY A 144 13.79 -6.70 -1.17
N VAL A 145 14.94 -6.03 -1.15
CA VAL A 145 15.06 -4.67 -1.72
C VAL A 145 15.80 -4.65 -3.06
N GLY A 146 16.79 -5.54 -3.23
CA GLY A 146 17.67 -5.53 -4.41
C GLY A 146 17.02 -6.02 -5.71
N LYS A 147 16.04 -6.93 -5.65
CA LYS A 147 15.47 -7.53 -6.86
C LYS A 147 14.63 -6.54 -7.68
N TRP A 148 13.81 -5.72 -7.03
CA TRP A 148 12.92 -4.77 -7.74
C TRP A 148 13.68 -3.62 -8.40
N VAL A 149 14.73 -3.11 -7.75
CA VAL A 149 15.57 -2.04 -8.31
C VAL A 149 16.47 -2.57 -9.44
N SER A 150 16.90 -3.83 -9.38
CA SER A 150 17.75 -4.43 -10.41
C SER A 150 17.07 -4.63 -11.78
N TYR A 151 15.73 -4.70 -11.83
CA TYR A 151 14.99 -4.79 -13.10
C TYR A 151 14.86 -3.42 -13.80
N LEU A 152 14.76 -2.33 -13.04
CA LEU A 152 14.58 -0.98 -13.59
C LEU A 152 15.83 -0.37 -14.25
N ASN A 153 17.03 -0.86 -13.91
CA ASN A 153 18.29 -0.37 -14.48
C ASN A 153 18.85 -1.28 -15.60
N ARG A 154 18.08 -2.30 -16.03
CA ARG A 154 18.53 -3.28 -17.03
C ARG A 154 17.84 -3.14 -18.40
N GLU A 155 16.90 -2.20 -18.53
CA GLU A 155 16.26 -1.83 -19.81
C GLU A 155 16.74 -0.45 -20.29
#